data_AF-A0A9W7ESL4-F1
#
_entry.id   AF-A0A9W7ESL4-F1
#
_cell.length_a   1.000
_cell.length_b   1.000
_cell.length_c   1.000
_cell.angle_alpha   90.00
_cell.angle_beta   90.00
_cell.angle_gamma   90.00
#
_symmetry.space_group_name_H-M   'P 1'
#
loop_
_entity.id
_entity.type
_entity.pdbx_description
1 polymer ?
#
loop_
_entity_poly.entity_id
_entity_poly.type
_entity_poly.pdbx_seq_one_letter_code
_entity_poly.pdbx_strand_id
1 'polypeptide(L)'
;MAVVSSDHSTPGMSCEALSSADEPIRIFTPSDIEEYNTAYSEGFYAVIEGFVVDATAMVNSHPGGLKKLMQTNLKVIGYTGKDFGFSFSKGRNAHFPGTGKRWKQKVKEFLTGEKGEDGKLKSLQCVFDGEGGSVIILGKLQL
;
A
#
# COMPACT_ATOMS: atom_id res chain seq x y z
N MET A 1 -52.97 -35.80 11.75
CA MET A 1 -51.96 -36.76 11.28
C MET A 1 -50.74 -35.97 10.83
N ALA A 2 -49.59 -36.39 11.37
CA ALA A 2 -48.21 -35.93 11.22
C ALA A 2 -47.91 -34.67 10.38
N VAL A 3 -47.49 -33.61 11.09
CA VAL A 3 -46.56 -32.59 10.58
C VAL A 3 -45.17 -33.21 10.50
N VAL A 4 -44.50 -33.09 9.35
CA VAL A 4 -43.09 -33.49 9.21
C VAL A 4 -42.30 -32.25 8.85
N SER A 5 -41.57 -31.75 9.84
CA SER A 5 -40.51 -30.76 9.73
C SER A 5 -39.23 -31.43 9.23
N SER A 6 -38.59 -30.84 8.22
CA SER A 6 -37.22 -31.10 7.73
C SER A 6 -36.92 -29.93 6.77
N ASP A 7 -35.77 -29.28 6.72
CA ASP A 7 -34.49 -29.48 7.35
C ASP A 7 -33.72 -28.13 7.27
N HIS A 8 -32.69 -28.07 8.09
CA HIS A 8 -31.74 -27.01 8.36
C HIS A 8 -30.95 -26.57 7.11
N SER A 9 -30.82 -25.26 6.88
CA SER A 9 -29.67 -24.71 6.14
C SER A 9 -29.45 -23.26 6.56
N THR A 10 -28.61 -23.09 7.57
CA THR A 10 -27.87 -21.85 7.78
C THR A 10 -26.85 -21.70 6.65
N PRO A 11 -26.80 -20.55 5.98
CA PRO A 11 -25.52 -19.95 5.67
C PRO A 11 -25.20 -18.98 6.79
N GLY A 12 -24.35 -19.46 7.72
CA GLY A 12 -23.53 -18.56 8.49
C GLY A 12 -22.64 -17.80 7.51
N MET A 13 -23.06 -16.60 7.14
CA MET A 13 -22.14 -15.58 6.65
C MET A 13 -22.12 -14.51 7.71
N SER A 14 -21.22 -14.74 8.67
CA SER A 14 -20.66 -13.73 9.53
C SER A 14 -20.04 -12.67 8.62
N CYS A 15 -20.84 -11.71 8.16
CA CYS A 15 -20.34 -10.42 7.76
C CYS A 15 -20.00 -9.68 9.05
N GLU A 16 -18.91 -10.13 9.70
CA GLU A 16 -18.15 -9.26 10.58
C GLU A 16 -17.56 -8.17 9.69
N ALA A 17 -18.39 -7.18 9.35
CA ALA A 17 -17.93 -5.84 9.09
C ALA A 17 -17.33 -5.35 10.42
N LEU A 18 -16.11 -5.80 10.69
CA LEU A 18 -15.25 -5.19 11.68
C LEU A 18 -15.02 -3.76 11.19
N SER A 19 -15.85 -2.90 11.76
CA SER A 19 -15.85 -1.46 11.69
C SER A 19 -14.43 -0.91 11.54
N SER A 20 -14.05 -0.46 10.35
CA SER A 20 -12.89 0.43 10.13
C SER A 20 -13.21 1.86 10.62
N ALA A 21 -13.91 1.99 11.74
CA ALA A 21 -14.21 3.26 12.35
C ALA A 21 -13.06 3.62 13.31
N ASP A 22 -12.33 4.67 12.94
CA ASP A 22 -11.27 5.34 13.69
C ASP A 22 -9.83 4.82 13.56
N GLU A 23 -9.47 4.12 12.47
CA GLU A 23 -8.05 4.13 12.09
C GLU A 23 -7.75 5.53 11.50
N PRO A 24 -6.79 6.29 12.06
CA PRO A 24 -6.43 7.61 11.54
C PRO A 24 -5.71 7.48 10.19
N ILE A 25 -5.47 6.28 9.70
CA ILE A 25 -4.79 6.02 8.44
C ILE A 25 -5.82 5.94 7.32
N ARG A 26 -5.50 6.53 6.15
CA ARG A 26 -6.30 6.31 4.93
C ARG A 26 -6.08 4.87 4.43
N ILE A 27 -7.17 4.18 4.16
CA ILE A 27 -7.15 2.81 3.66
C ILE A 27 -7.42 2.82 2.16
N PHE A 28 -6.65 2.04 1.43
CA PHE A 28 -6.75 1.84 -0.01
C PHE A 28 -6.95 0.36 -0.32
N THR A 29 -7.68 0.07 -1.38
CA THR A 29 -7.85 -1.27 -1.95
C THR A 29 -6.97 -1.43 -3.19
N PRO A 30 -6.74 -2.68 -3.66
CA PRO A 30 -6.10 -2.92 -4.94
C PRO A 30 -6.77 -2.17 -6.10
N SER A 31 -8.11 -2.14 -6.11
CA SER A 31 -8.89 -1.46 -7.14
C SER A 31 -8.62 0.04 -7.18
N ASP A 32 -8.49 0.71 -6.03
CA ASP A 32 -8.16 2.14 -5.97
C ASP A 32 -6.81 2.44 -6.63
N ILE A 33 -5.84 1.54 -6.45
CA ILE A 33 -4.49 1.66 -7.01
C ILE A 33 -4.51 1.42 -8.52
N GLU A 34 -5.24 0.40 -8.97
CA GLU A 34 -5.38 0.09 -10.40
C GLU A 34 -6.14 1.19 -11.14
N GLU A 35 -7.22 1.72 -10.57
CA GLU A 35 -7.98 2.84 -11.13
C GLU A 35 -7.10 4.08 -11.25
N TYR A 36 -6.36 4.44 -10.19
CA TYR A 36 -5.45 5.59 -10.25
C TYR A 36 -4.37 5.42 -11.34
N ASN A 37 -3.73 4.24 -11.38
CA ASN A 37 -2.66 3.94 -12.31
C ASN A 37 -3.12 3.80 -13.78
N THR A 38 -4.41 3.59 -14.02
CA THR A 38 -4.99 3.55 -15.37
C THR A 38 -5.56 4.91 -15.80
N ALA A 39 -6.14 5.68 -14.86
CA ALA A 39 -6.72 6.99 -15.14
C ALA A 39 -5.66 8.10 -15.30
N TYR A 40 -4.54 8.03 -14.57
CA TYR A 40 -3.49 9.04 -14.60
C TYR A 40 -2.22 8.52 -15.27
N SER A 41 -1.96 8.97 -16.50
CA SER A 41 -0.75 8.59 -17.26
C SER A 41 0.55 9.20 -16.70
N GLU A 42 0.45 10.23 -15.87
CA GLU A 42 1.59 10.97 -15.32
C GLU A 42 1.90 10.62 -13.86
N GLY A 43 1.06 9.81 -13.21
CA GLY A 43 1.21 9.43 -11.81
C GLY A 43 1.32 7.93 -11.61
N PHE A 44 1.94 7.50 -10.51
CA PHE A 44 2.02 6.07 -10.19
C PHE A 44 1.92 5.81 -8.69
N TYR A 45 0.91 5.04 -8.29
CA TYR A 45 0.75 4.50 -6.95
C TYR A 45 1.40 3.13 -6.85
N ALA A 46 2.34 3.03 -5.91
CA ALA A 46 3.05 1.81 -5.57
C ALA A 46 2.69 1.37 -4.15
N VAL A 47 2.89 0.08 -3.87
CA VAL A 47 2.76 -0.45 -2.51
C VAL A 47 4.10 -0.92 -1.98
N ILE A 48 4.47 -0.41 -0.81
CA ILE A 48 5.76 -0.68 -0.18
C ILE A 48 5.49 -1.14 1.25
N GLU A 49 5.78 -2.40 1.54
CA GLU A 49 5.57 -3.01 2.86
C GLU A 49 4.13 -2.83 3.41
N GLY A 50 3.13 -2.83 2.52
CA GLY A 50 1.72 -2.63 2.86
C GLY A 50 1.28 -1.16 2.97
N PHE A 51 2.15 -0.21 2.70
CA PHE A 51 1.80 1.21 2.61
C PHE A 51 1.65 1.63 1.15
N VAL A 52 0.57 2.36 0.86
CA VAL A 52 0.37 2.97 -0.45
C VAL A 52 1.14 4.27 -0.51
N VAL A 53 1.94 4.42 -1.57
CA VAL A 53 2.74 5.61 -1.81
C VAL A 53 2.48 6.17 -3.20
N ASP A 54 2.50 7.49 -3.29
CA ASP A 54 2.70 8.18 -4.56
C ASP A 54 4.19 8.11 -4.91
N ALA A 55 4.51 7.37 -5.98
CA ALA A 55 5.85 7.20 -6.50
C ALA A 55 6.10 8.01 -7.78
N THR A 56 5.25 8.98 -8.11
CA THR A 56 5.37 9.82 -9.31
C THR A 56 6.71 10.52 -9.41
N ALA A 57 7.18 11.12 -8.30
CA ALA A 57 8.49 11.78 -8.28
C ALA A 57 9.65 10.79 -8.50
N MET A 58 9.51 9.55 -8.03
CA MET A 58 10.48 8.49 -8.25
C MET A 58 10.45 7.97 -9.69
N VAL A 59 9.28 7.88 -10.31
CA VAL A 59 9.13 7.50 -11.72
C VAL A 59 9.95 8.40 -12.64
N ASN A 60 9.94 9.71 -12.38
CA ASN A 60 10.64 10.69 -13.21
C ASN A 60 12.15 10.71 -12.98
N SER A 61 12.64 10.24 -11.83
CA SER A 61 14.06 10.31 -11.47
C SER A 61 14.79 8.96 -11.49
N HIS A 62 14.08 7.84 -11.60
CA HIS A 62 14.67 6.53 -11.35
C HIS A 62 15.47 5.99 -12.56
N PRO A 63 16.76 5.59 -12.37
CA PRO A 63 17.65 5.16 -13.46
C PRO A 63 17.18 3.88 -14.17
N GLY A 64 16.31 3.08 -13.53
CA GLY A 64 15.70 1.89 -14.11
C GLY A 64 14.49 2.15 -15.01
N GLY A 65 14.04 3.41 -15.11
CA GLY A 65 12.87 3.83 -15.88
C GLY A 65 11.52 3.43 -15.30
N LEU A 66 10.45 4.07 -15.80
CA LEU A 66 9.04 3.85 -15.43
C LEU A 66 8.66 2.36 -15.40
N LYS A 67 9.11 1.60 -16.40
CA LYS A 67 8.74 0.18 -16.57
C LYS A 67 9.12 -0.70 -15.38
N LYS A 68 10.24 -0.42 -14.68
CA LYS A 68 10.64 -1.20 -13.51
C LYS A 68 9.86 -0.81 -12.26
N LEU A 69 9.49 0.46 -12.12
CA LEU A 69 8.68 0.92 -10.99
C LEU A 69 7.24 0.43 -11.09
N MET A 70 6.66 0.41 -12.29
CA MET A 70 5.31 -0.14 -12.50
C MET A 70 5.18 -1.63 -12.13
N GLN A 71 6.29 -2.35 -12.10
CA GLN A 71 6.31 -3.76 -11.69
C GLN A 71 6.32 -3.98 -10.17
N THR A 72 6.47 -2.92 -9.37
CA THR A 72 6.53 -3.03 -7.90
C THR A 72 5.26 -3.62 -7.29
N ASN A 73 4.11 -3.46 -7.94
CA ASN A 73 2.85 -4.05 -7.52
C ASN A 73 2.71 -5.53 -7.93
N LEU A 74 3.59 -6.05 -8.81
CA LEU A 74 3.52 -7.43 -9.28
C LEU A 74 4.19 -8.40 -8.30
N LYS A 75 3.58 -9.59 -8.14
CA LYS A 75 4.12 -10.69 -7.33
C LYS A 75 5.57 -11.09 -7.59
N VAL A 76 6.04 -10.92 -8.82
CA VAL A 76 7.39 -11.33 -9.25
C VAL A 76 8.50 -10.42 -8.71
N ILE A 77 8.16 -9.20 -8.31
CA ILE A 77 9.11 -8.23 -7.74
C ILE A 77 8.99 -8.19 -6.21
N GLY A 78 7.83 -8.53 -5.66
CA GLY A 78 7.56 -8.55 -4.22
C GLY A 78 8.37 -9.61 -3.47
N TYR A 79 8.82 -9.28 -2.25
CA TYR A 79 9.52 -10.23 -1.38
C TYR A 79 8.59 -11.35 -0.88
N THR A 80 7.28 -11.08 -0.84
CA THR A 80 6.26 -12.02 -0.36
C THR A 80 5.88 -13.08 -1.38
N GLY A 81 6.26 -12.90 -2.66
CA GLY A 81 5.76 -13.72 -3.77
C GLY A 81 4.27 -13.50 -4.10
N LYS A 82 3.67 -12.44 -3.56
CA LYS A 82 2.28 -12.01 -3.79
C LYS A 82 2.27 -10.59 -4.35
N ASP A 83 1.19 -10.21 -5.01
CA ASP A 83 0.98 -8.85 -5.48
C ASP A 83 1.05 -7.86 -4.30
N PHE A 84 1.52 -6.64 -4.60
CA PHE A 84 1.77 -5.58 -3.61
C PHE A 84 2.79 -5.96 -2.52
N GLY A 85 3.64 -6.96 -2.80
CA GLY A 85 4.62 -7.50 -1.88
C GLY A 85 5.97 -6.79 -1.84
N PHE A 86 6.11 -5.60 -2.42
CA PHE A 86 7.41 -4.92 -2.53
C PHE A 86 7.92 -4.43 -1.17
N SER A 87 9.25 -4.40 -1.01
CA SER A 87 9.91 -3.94 0.21
C SER A 87 11.29 -3.39 -0.10
N PHE A 88 11.66 -2.26 0.52
CA PHE A 88 13.03 -1.74 0.51
C PHE A 88 13.96 -2.42 1.52
N SER A 89 13.42 -3.21 2.44
CA SER A 89 14.20 -3.78 3.55
C SER A 89 14.25 -5.31 3.55
N LYS A 90 13.54 -5.96 2.62
CA LYS A 90 13.42 -7.42 2.52
C LYS A 90 13.58 -7.89 1.07
N GLY A 91 13.92 -9.16 0.90
CA GLY A 91 14.03 -9.80 -0.41
C GLY A 91 15.15 -9.21 -1.28
N ARG A 92 15.00 -9.34 -2.60
CA ARG A 92 16.01 -8.95 -3.60
C ARG A 92 16.29 -7.44 -3.64
N ASN A 93 15.40 -6.63 -3.06
CA ASN A 93 15.47 -5.18 -3.06
C ASN A 93 16.12 -4.58 -1.80
N ALA A 94 16.53 -5.42 -0.84
CA ALA A 94 17.18 -5.00 0.41
C ALA A 94 18.66 -4.58 0.26
N HIS A 95 19.16 -4.44 -0.97
CA HIS A 95 20.58 -4.20 -1.25
C HIS A 95 21.04 -2.75 -1.01
N PHE A 96 20.11 -1.82 -0.78
CA PHE A 96 20.41 -0.44 -0.39
C PHE A 96 20.11 -0.23 1.10
N PRO A 97 21.10 -0.46 2.00
CA PRO A 97 20.86 -0.43 3.45
C PRO A 97 20.42 0.95 3.96
N GLY A 98 20.80 2.05 3.28
CA GLY A 98 20.33 3.40 3.60
C GLY A 98 18.84 3.59 3.32
N THR A 99 18.38 3.14 2.15
CA THR A 99 16.98 3.24 1.70
C THR A 99 16.02 2.52 2.64
N GLY A 100 16.34 1.27 3.02
CA GLY A 100 15.49 0.50 3.93
C GLY A 100 15.42 1.10 5.35
N LYS A 101 16.52 1.65 5.87
CA LYS A 101 16.52 2.34 7.18
C LYS A 101 15.68 3.62 7.13
N ARG A 102 15.86 4.43 6.10
CA ARG A 102 15.11 5.69 5.95
C ARG A 102 13.62 5.44 5.73
N TRP A 103 13.27 4.44 4.94
CA TRP A 103 11.88 4.01 4.77
C TRP A 103 11.21 3.70 6.11
N LYS A 104 11.83 2.84 6.93
CA LYS A 104 11.29 2.48 8.26
C LYS A 104 11.14 3.69 9.17
N GLN A 105 12.10 4.61 9.14
CA GLN A 105 12.03 5.85 9.90
C GLN A 105 10.83 6.70 9.45
N LYS A 106 10.64 6.89 8.14
CA LYS A 106 9.56 7.70 7.58
C LYS A 106 8.18 7.08 7.79
N VAL A 107 8.05 5.76 7.72
CA VAL A 107 6.82 5.07 8.11
C VAL A 107 6.49 5.33 9.58
N LYS A 108 7.49 5.29 10.48
CA LYS A 108 7.27 5.63 11.89
C LYS A 108 6.82 7.09 12.05
N GLU A 109 7.48 8.02 11.38
CA GLU A 109 7.10 9.44 11.39
C GLU A 109 5.67 9.66 10.87
N PHE A 110 5.27 8.95 9.81
CA PHE A 110 3.91 9.01 9.27
C PHE A 110 2.89 8.53 10.29
N LEU A 111 3.10 7.35 10.89
CA LEU A 111 2.19 6.75 11.87
C LEU A 111 2.04 7.58 13.15
N THR A 112 3.05 8.38 13.51
CA THR A 112 3.00 9.31 14.64
C THR A 112 2.70 10.76 14.23
N GLY A 113 2.40 10.98 12.95
CA GLY A 113 2.25 12.30 12.36
C GLY A 113 0.95 12.99 12.75
N GLU A 114 0.81 14.23 12.29
CA GLU A 114 -0.41 15.01 12.50
C GLU A 114 -1.57 14.49 11.64
N LYS A 115 -2.78 14.62 12.19
CA LYS A 115 -4.01 14.44 11.43
C LYS A 115 -4.32 15.71 10.62
N GLY A 116 -4.86 15.54 9.43
CA GLY A 116 -5.47 16.59 8.61
C GLY A 116 -6.86 16.95 9.11
N GLU A 117 -7.51 17.86 8.38
CA GLU A 117 -8.87 18.34 8.69
C GLU A 117 -9.92 17.23 8.58
N ASP A 118 -9.64 16.19 7.77
CA ASP A 118 -10.47 15.00 7.60
C ASP A 118 -10.28 13.95 8.72
N GLY A 119 -9.47 14.26 9.74
CA GLY A 119 -9.15 13.37 10.84
C GLY A 119 -8.21 12.21 10.46
N LYS A 120 -7.69 12.19 9.23
CA LYS A 120 -6.72 11.19 8.74
C LYS A 120 -5.29 11.73 8.80
N LEU A 121 -4.30 10.86 8.91
CA LEU A 121 -2.89 11.24 8.94
C LEU A 121 -2.53 11.96 7.64
N LYS A 122 -1.86 13.11 7.78
CA LYS A 122 -1.36 13.85 6.62
C LYS A 122 -0.36 12.98 5.87
N SER A 123 -0.42 13.04 4.54
CA SER A 123 0.54 12.38 3.67
C SER A 123 1.96 12.86 3.98
N LEU A 124 2.93 11.95 4.01
CA LEU A 124 4.31 12.28 4.39
C LEU A 124 5.30 11.96 3.28
N GLN A 125 6.11 12.95 2.89
CA GLN A 125 7.18 12.75 1.92
C GLN A 125 8.38 12.01 2.54
N CYS A 126 8.83 10.96 1.85
CA CYS A 126 10.04 10.21 2.12
C CYS A 126 11.04 10.45 0.98
N VAL A 127 12.10 11.21 1.27
CA VAL A 127 13.19 11.52 0.32
C VAL A 127 14.35 10.56 0.54
N PHE A 128 14.73 9.82 -0.48
CA PHE A 128 15.87 8.90 -0.40
C PHE A 128 17.18 9.64 -0.75
N ASP A 129 18.31 9.19 -0.21
CA ASP A 129 19.61 9.80 -0.50
C ASP A 129 20.04 9.51 -1.96
N GLY A 130 20.77 10.45 -2.57
CA GLY A 130 21.31 10.33 -3.94
C GLY A 130 20.28 10.56 -5.05
N GLU A 131 20.37 9.82 -6.15
CA GLU A 131 19.41 9.85 -7.27
C GLU A 131 18.10 9.08 -6.96
N GLY A 132 17.91 8.61 -5.72
CA GLY A 132 16.85 7.69 -5.31
C GLY A 132 15.43 8.25 -5.34
N GLY A 133 15.24 9.51 -5.69
CA GLY A 133 13.94 10.17 -5.79
C GLY A 133 13.23 10.31 -4.44
N SER A 134 11.93 10.60 -4.50
CA SER A 134 11.07 10.66 -3.32
C SER A 134 9.75 9.95 -3.57
N VAL A 135 9.13 9.50 -2.49
CA VAL A 135 7.75 8.98 -2.49
C VAL A 135 6.95 9.70 -1.43
N ILE A 136 5.63 9.75 -1.58
CA ILE A 136 4.73 10.32 -0.58
C ILE A 136 3.89 9.19 -0.01
N ILE A 137 3.97 8.95 1.30
CA ILE A 137 3.16 7.96 1.99
C ILE A 137 1.74 8.51 2.10
N LEU A 138 0.77 7.78 1.54
CA LEU A 138 -0.64 8.18 1.50
C LEU A 138 -1.49 7.44 2.54
N GLY A 139 -1.16 6.18 2.81
CA GLY A 139 -1.98 5.33 3.65
C GLY A 139 -1.55 3.87 3.62
N LYS A 140 -2.47 2.97 3.98
CA LYS A 140 -2.26 1.53 4.00
C LYS A 140 -3.10 0.83 2.95
N LEU A 141 -2.55 -0.26 2.41
CA LEU A 141 -3.30 -1.20 1.59
C LEU A 141 -4.07 -2.17 2.49
N GLN A 142 -5.35 -2.36 2.19
CA GLN A 142 -6.18 -3.44 2.68
C GLN A 142 -6.39 -4.46 1.56
N LEU A 143 -5.90 -5.68 1.78
CA LEU A 143 -6.04 -6.83 0.88
C LEU A 143 -7.25 -7.68 1.24
#